data_AF-A0AAV8ZE55-F1
#
_entry.id   AF-A0AAV8ZE55-F1
#
_cell.length_a   1.000
_cell.length_b   1.000
_cell.length_c   1.000
_cell.angle_alpha   90.00
_cell.angle_beta   90.00
_cell.angle_gamma   90.00
#
_symmetry.space_group_name_H-M   'P 1'
#
loop_
_entity.id
_entity.type
_entity.pdbx_description
1 polymer ?
#
loop_
_entity_poly.entity_id
_entity_poly.type
_entity_poly.pdbx_seq_one_letter_code
_entity_poly.pdbx_strand_id
1 'polypeptide(L)'
;MNKRTYGNVCCVVNCKNAQYNTKNVRFYSFTMKPHKVEQREKWIKAVRRRNADGSLWQPNKYTKICSEHFIGNAKSEHPLSPSFLPTIFL
;
A
#
# COMPACT_ATOMS: atom_id res chain seq x y z
N MET A 1 14.58 -1.39 -27.52
CA MET A 1 14.03 -2.14 -26.36
C MET A 1 13.57 -1.15 -25.29
N ASN A 2 12.25 -0.92 -25.17
CA ASN A 2 11.69 -0.03 -24.16
C ASN A 2 11.85 -0.67 -22.78
N LYS A 3 12.81 -0.16 -21.99
CA LYS A 3 12.94 -0.50 -20.58
C LYS A 3 11.72 0.06 -19.86
N ARG A 4 10.66 -0.74 -19.68
CA ARG A 4 9.60 -0.44 -18.71
C ARG A 4 10.29 -0.42 -17.35
N THR A 5 10.64 0.75 -16.86
CA THR A 5 10.98 0.95 -15.46
C THR A 5 9.74 0.55 -14.68
N TYR A 6 9.79 -0.56 -13.94
CA TYR A 6 8.72 -0.98 -13.05
C TYR A 6 8.66 0.01 -11.88
N GLY A 7 8.09 1.19 -12.13
CA GLY A 7 7.88 2.22 -11.13
C GLY A 7 6.95 1.72 -10.03
N ASN A 8 7.03 2.31 -8.85
CA ASN A 8 6.13 1.95 -7.75
C ASN A 8 4.67 2.24 -8.17
N VAL A 9 3.79 1.23 -8.10
CA VAL A 9 2.35 1.33 -8.37
C VAL A 9 1.59 0.99 -7.10
N CYS A 10 0.50 1.70 -6.83
CA CYS A 10 -0.37 1.40 -5.69
C CYS A 10 -1.07 0.04 -5.86
N CYS A 11 -1.15 -0.74 -4.78
CA CYS A 11 -1.78 -2.06 -4.79
C CYS A 11 -3.29 -2.04 -4.54
N VAL A 12 -3.83 -0.90 -4.10
CA VAL A 12 -5.26 -0.72 -3.81
C VAL A 12 -6.06 -0.82 -5.11
N VAL A 13 -7.15 -1.58 -5.08
CA VAL A 13 -8.03 -1.77 -6.24
C VAL A 13 -8.58 -0.40 -6.68
N ASN A 14 -8.61 -0.15 -7.98
CA ASN A 14 -9.01 1.11 -8.62
C ASN A 14 -8.11 2.33 -8.36
N CYS A 15 -7.08 2.23 -7.52
CA CYS A 15 -6.08 3.28 -7.40
C CYS A 15 -5.14 3.27 -8.62
N LYS A 16 -5.11 4.38 -9.37
CA LYS A 16 -4.27 4.54 -10.57
C LYS A 16 -2.91 5.19 -10.28
N ASN A 17 -2.60 5.45 -9.01
CA ASN A 17 -1.37 6.11 -8.62
C ASN A 17 -0.15 5.24 -8.89
N ALA A 18 0.77 5.81 -9.65
CA ALA A 18 2.06 5.25 -9.97
C ALA A 18 3.12 6.35 -9.93
N GLN A 19 4.36 5.96 -9.63
CA GLN A 19 5.48 6.89 -9.56
C GLN A 19 5.69 7.68 -10.86
N TYR A 20 5.30 7.14 -12.01
CA TYR A 20 5.46 7.78 -13.31
C TYR A 20 4.31 8.73 -13.68
N ASN A 21 3.14 8.65 -13.04
CA ASN A 21 1.97 9.46 -13.38
C ASN A 21 1.49 10.39 -12.25
N THR A 22 1.86 10.11 -11.00
CA THR A 22 1.42 10.90 -9.83
C THR A 22 2.60 11.57 -9.16
N LYS A 23 2.57 12.91 -9.14
CA LYS A 23 3.54 13.73 -8.42
C LYS A 23 3.12 13.88 -6.94
N ASN A 24 4.08 14.14 -6.06
CA ASN A 24 3.85 14.43 -4.63
C ASN A 24 3.19 13.33 -3.79
N VAL A 25 3.17 12.09 -4.29
CA VAL A 25 2.66 10.93 -3.56
C VAL A 25 3.81 10.04 -3.12
N ARG A 26 3.75 9.59 -1.86
CA ARG A 26 4.75 8.64 -1.32
C ARG A 26 4.21 7.22 -1.46
N PHE A 27 5.12 6.27 -1.69
CA PHE A 27 4.79 4.85 -1.78
C PHE A 27 5.39 4.10 -0.60
N TYR A 28 4.54 3.44 0.18
CA TYR A 28 4.93 2.70 1.38
C TYR A 28 4.90 1.20 1.12
N SER A 29 5.91 0.49 1.62
CA SER A 29 6.07 -0.96 1.40
C SER A 29 5.46 -1.76 2.53
N PHE A 30 4.97 -2.97 2.22
CA PHE A 30 4.67 -3.99 3.23
C PHE A 30 5.98 -4.60 3.73
N THR A 31 6.53 -4.02 4.79
CA THR A 31 7.83 -4.41 5.33
C THR A 31 7.79 -5.77 6.03
N MET A 32 8.85 -6.56 5.87
CA MET A 32 9.01 -7.88 6.51
C MET A 32 9.81 -7.82 7.82
N LYS A 33 10.05 -6.62 8.36
CA LYS A 33 10.78 -6.46 9.62
C LYS A 33 9.97 -7.08 10.77
N PRO A 34 10.59 -7.85 11.68
CA PRO A 34 9.88 -8.54 12.77
C PRO A 34 8.99 -7.62 13.62
N HIS A 35 9.48 -6.43 13.98
CA HIS A 35 8.73 -5.46 14.79
C HIS A 35 7.58 -4.75 14.05
N LYS A 36 7.35 -5.06 12.77
CA LYS A 36 6.28 -4.44 11.94
C LYS A 36 5.30 -5.46 11.38
N VAL A 37 5.41 -6.73 11.80
CA VAL A 37 4.51 -7.81 11.36
C VAL A 37 3.06 -7.44 11.63
N GLU A 38 2.74 -6.92 12.82
CA GLU A 38 1.39 -6.49 13.18
C GLU A 38 0.86 -5.36 12.26
N GLN A 39 1.68 -4.34 11.99
CA GLN A 39 1.30 -3.26 11.06
C GLN A 39 1.04 -3.82 9.66
N ARG A 40 1.93 -4.68 9.17
CA ARG A 40 1.78 -5.34 7.87
C ARG A 40 0.48 -6.13 7.78
N GLU A 41 0.18 -6.96 8.78
CA GLU A 41 -1.06 -7.76 8.81
C GLU A 41 -2.31 -6.89 8.82
N LYS A 42 -2.32 -5.81 9.62
CA LYS A 42 -3.43 -4.87 9.63
C LYS A 42 -3.60 -4.16 8.28
N TRP A 43 -2.52 -3.79 7.61
CA TRP A 43 -2.59 -3.20 6.26
C TRP A 43 -3.13 -4.19 5.23
N ILE A 44 -2.70 -5.45 5.27
CA ILE A 44 -3.22 -6.50 4.37
C ILE A 44 -4.72 -6.67 4.60
N LYS A 45 -5.14 -6.74 5.86
CA LYS A 45 -6.55 -6.84 6.25
C LYS A 45 -7.35 -5.59 5.89
N ALA A 46 -6.74 -4.40 5.87
CA ALA A 46 -7.40 -3.15 5.48
C ALA A 46 -7.62 -3.07 3.96
N VAL A 47 -6.64 -3.50 3.16
CA VAL A 47 -6.75 -3.52 1.69
C VAL A 47 -7.85 -4.47 1.21
N ARG A 48 -8.16 -5.54 1.97
CA ARG A 48 -9.29 -6.48 1.73
C ARG A 48 -9.37 -7.03 0.30
N ARG A 49 -8.25 -7.07 -0.41
CA ARG A 49 -8.20 -7.55 -1.79
C ARG A 49 -8.35 -9.07 -1.82
N ARG A 50 -9.06 -9.55 -2.84
CA ARG A 50 -9.11 -10.97 -3.21
C ARG A 50 -8.52 -11.14 -4.60
N ASN A 51 -7.95 -12.31 -4.84
CA ASN A 51 -7.54 -12.74 -6.16
C ASN A 51 -8.78 -13.14 -6.99
N ALA A 52 -8.61 -13.32 -8.30
CA ALA A 52 -9.71 -13.67 -9.20
C ALA A 52 -10.35 -15.03 -8.87
N ASP A 53 -9.56 -15.94 -8.31
CA ASP A 53 -9.99 -17.26 -7.82
C ASP A 53 -10.69 -17.21 -6.44
N GLY A 54 -10.86 -16.02 -5.87
CA GLY A 54 -11.48 -15.82 -4.55
C GLY A 54 -10.53 -16.02 -3.37
N SER A 55 -9.27 -16.42 -3.60
CA SER A 55 -8.26 -16.56 -2.55
C SER A 55 -7.84 -15.22 -1.96
N LEU A 56 -7.34 -15.24 -0.72
CA LEU A 56 -6.86 -14.04 -0.04
C LEU A 56 -5.60 -13.52 -0.75
N TRP A 57 -5.62 -12.25 -1.11
CA TRP A 57 -4.46 -11.60 -1.71
C TRP A 57 -3.37 -11.36 -0.65
N GLN A 58 -2.11 -11.49 -1.06
CA GLN A 58 -0.94 -11.23 -0.22
C GLN A 58 0.05 -10.31 -0.94
N PRO A 59 0.64 -9.32 -0.25
CA PRO A 59 1.63 -8.43 -0.81
C PRO A 59 2.98 -9.14 -0.93
N ASN A 60 3.73 -8.77 -1.97
CA ASN A 60 5.13 -9.12 -2.14
C ASN A 60 6.06 -7.92 -1.86
N LYS A 61 7.37 -8.10 -1.97
CA LYS A 61 8.37 -7.04 -1.68
C LYS A 61 8.24 -5.78 -2.54
N TYR A 62 7.64 -5.89 -3.72
CA TYR A 62 7.41 -4.78 -4.65
C TYR A 62 6.04 -4.13 -4.47
N THR A 63 5.13 -4.78 -3.74
CA THR A 63 3.82 -4.22 -3.45
C THR A 63 3.93 -2.97 -2.59
N LYS A 64 3.35 -1.87 -3.08
CA LYS A 64 3.30 -0.60 -2.37
C LYS A 64 1.86 -0.12 -2.21
N ILE A 65 1.61 0.67 -1.18
CA ILE A 65 0.41 1.48 -1.02
C ILE A 65 0.79 2.96 -1.08
N CYS A 66 0.03 3.75 -1.82
CA CYS A 66 0.29 5.17 -1.95
C CYS A 66 -0.22 5.95 -0.74
N SER A 67 0.34 7.13 -0.51
CA SER A 67 0.14 7.87 0.72
C SER A 67 -1.26 8.47 0.87
N GLU A 68 -1.99 8.65 -0.22
CA GLU A 68 -3.40 9.10 -0.25
C GLU A 68 -4.36 8.15 0.48
N HIS A 69 -3.97 6.90 0.69
CA HIS A 69 -4.80 5.96 1.46
C HIS A 69 -4.73 6.17 2.97
N PHE A 70 -3.89 7.10 3.44
CA PHE A 70 -3.67 7.41 4.85
C PHE A 70 -4.16 8.82 5.17
N ILE A 71 -4.74 9.00 6.37
CA ILE A 71 -5.17 10.30 6.85
C ILE A 71 -3.98 11.28 6.86
N GLY A 72 -4.16 12.45 6.25
CA GLY A 72 -3.09 13.45 6.09
C GLY A 72 -2.05 13.12 5.02
N ASN A 73 -2.35 12.20 4.09
CA ASN A 73 -1.46 11.81 2.99
C ASN A 73 -0.10 11.27 3.45
N ALA A 74 -0.03 10.69 4.66
CA ALA A 74 1.19 10.12 5.22
C ALA A 74 0.88 9.04 6.25
N LYS A 75 1.62 7.92 6.21
CA LYS A 75 1.50 6.88 7.25
C LYS A 75 2.11 7.32 8.57
N SER A 76 1.58 6.80 9.67
CA SER A 76 2.20 6.87 11.00
C SER A 76 2.80 5.53 11.43
N GLU A 77 3.79 5.57 12.31
CA GLU A 77 4.34 4.40 13.01
C GLU A 77 3.63 4.13 14.35
N HIS A 78 2.89 5.11 14.87
CA HIS A 78 2.21 5.00 16.17
C HIS A 78 0.86 4.28 16.02
N PRO A 79 0.61 3.16 16.71
CA PRO A 79 -0.63 2.37 16.57
C PRO A 79 -1.93 3.14 16.86
N LEU A 80 -1.86 4.16 17.72
CA LEU A 80 -3.00 5.01 18.09
C LEU A 80 -3.26 6.15 17.09
N SER A 81 -2.37 6.34 16.12
CA SER A 81 -2.54 7.38 15.12
C SER A 81 -3.62 7.00 14.11
N PRO A 82 -4.50 7.92 13.71
CA PRO A 82 -5.51 7.65 12.69
C PRO A 82 -4.88 7.31 11.33
N SER A 83 -3.63 7.71 11.08
CA SER A 83 -2.88 7.38 9.87
C SER A 83 -1.97 6.15 10.00
N PHE A 84 -2.14 5.35 11.06
CA PHE A 84 -1.44 4.07 11.21
C PHE A 84 -1.90 3.02 10.20
N LEU A 85 -3.18 3.05 9.84
CA LEU A 85 -3.80 2.15 8.87
C LEU A 85 -4.18 2.91 7.60
N PRO A 86 -4.14 2.25 6.43
CA PRO A 86 -4.82 2.78 5.27
C PRO A 86 -6.32 2.61 5.46
N THR A 87 -7.05 3.71 5.40
CA THR A 87 -8.49 3.74 5.68
C THR A 87 -9.30 4.39 4.56
N ILE A 88 -8.64 5.06 3.61
CA ILE A 88 -9.28 5.76 2.50
C ILE A 88 -9.20 4.83 1.28
N PHE A 89 -10.34 4.32 0.81
CA PHE A 89 -10.44 3.46 -0.38
C PHE A 89 -11.54 4.02 -1.27
N LEU A 90 -11.17 4.97 -2.14
CA LEU A 90 -12.06 5.62 -3.11
C LEU A 90 -11.76 5.12 -4.52
#